data_AF-A0A539E5U1-F1
#
_entry.id   AF-A0A539E5U1-F1
#
_cell.length_a   1.000
_cell.length_b   1.000
_cell.length_c   1.000
_cell.angle_alpha   90.00
_cell.angle_beta   90.00
_cell.angle_gamma   90.00
#
_symmetry.space_group_name_H-M   'P 1'
#
loop_
_entity.id
_entity.type
_entity.pdbx_description
1 polymer ?
#
loop_
_entity_poly.entity_id
_entity_poly.type
_entity_poly.pdbx_seq_one_letter_code
_entity_poly.pdbx_strand_id
1 'polypeptide(L)'
;MLIIFAGNQGFLDDVPIEQVARMERELLDHMHQRFPEITGELEKSKKLTDELAKRVTSAITDFKANHFDKAAPARVSAPAAGAPASEQPSA
;
A
#
# COMPACT_ATOMS: atom_id res chain seq x y z
N MET A 1 -8.89 -1.37 -2.75
CA MET A 1 -8.78 -2.28 -3.92
C MET A 1 -7.46 -3.06 -3.91
N LEU A 2 -6.32 -2.38 -3.72
CA LEU A 2 -4.98 -3.00 -3.66
C LEU A 2 -4.88 -4.24 -2.75
N ILE A 3 -5.39 -4.18 -1.52
CA ILE A 3 -5.35 -5.32 -0.59
C ILE A 3 -6.20 -6.50 -1.07
N ILE A 4 -7.33 -6.23 -1.71
CA ILE A 4 -8.20 -7.29 -2.26
C ILE A 4 -7.46 -8.05 -3.36
N PHE A 5 -6.76 -7.32 -4.24
CA PHE A 5 -5.91 -7.93 -5.26
C PHE A 5 -4.76 -8.73 -4.62
N ALA A 6 -4.09 -8.15 -3.61
CA ALA A 6 -3.00 -8.82 -2.91
C ALA A 6 -3.46 -10.14 -2.26
N GLY A 7 -4.67 -10.16 -1.69
CA GLY A 7 -5.27 -11.35 -1.10
C GLY A 7 -5.63 -12.40 -2.14
N ASN A 8 -6.23 -11.99 -3.26
CA ASN A 8 -6.61 -12.90 -4.34
C ASN A 8 -5.40 -13.54 -5.04
N GLN A 9 -4.25 -12.86 -5.05
CA GLN A 9 -2.98 -13.39 -5.57
C GLN A 9 -2.19 -14.19 -4.52
N GLY A 10 -2.68 -14.31 -3.28
CA GLY A 10 -1.99 -15.04 -2.21
C GLY A 10 -0.78 -14.31 -1.60
N PHE A 11 -0.60 -13.01 -1.86
CA PHE A 11 0.51 -12.25 -1.26
C PHE A 11 0.39 -12.12 0.27
N LEU A 12 -0.83 -12.25 0.80
CA LEU A 12 -1.14 -12.23 2.22
C LEU A 12 -1.04 -13.62 2.89
N ASP A 13 -0.89 -14.71 2.14
CA ASP A 13 -0.91 -16.08 2.67
C ASP A 13 0.28 -16.37 3.60
N ASP A 14 1.46 -15.82 3.28
CA ASP A 14 2.67 -15.99 4.09
C ASP A 14 2.68 -15.13 5.37
N VAL A 15 1.71 -14.23 5.55
CA VAL A 15 1.67 -13.25 6.63
C VAL A 15 0.73 -13.73 7.75
N PRO A 16 1.21 -13.79 9.02
CA PRO A 16 0.36 -14.20 10.12
C PRO A 16 -0.81 -13.23 10.31
N ILE A 17 -1.98 -13.76 10.68
CA ILE A 17 -3.24 -13.00 10.74
C ILE A 17 -3.16 -11.77 11.64
N GLU A 18 -2.39 -11.84 12.73
CA GLU A 18 -2.18 -10.72 13.66
C GLU A 18 -1.41 -9.55 13.03
N GLN A 19 -0.65 -9.80 11.96
CA GLN A 19 0.14 -8.80 11.23
C GLN A 19 -0.51 -8.34 9.92
N VAL A 20 -1.58 -8.99 9.46
CA VAL A 20 -2.28 -8.62 8.21
C VAL A 20 -2.73 -7.15 8.23
N ALA A 21 -3.30 -6.70 9.36
CA ALA A 21 -3.75 -5.32 9.51
C ALA A 21 -2.59 -4.30 9.47
N ARG A 22 -1.40 -4.68 9.98
CA ARG A 22 -0.18 -3.85 9.89
C ARG A 22 0.31 -3.80 8.45
N MET A 23 0.44 -4.96 7.81
CA MET A 23 0.87 -5.07 6.42
C MET A 23 -0.02 -4.26 5.50
N GLU A 24 -1.35 -4.32 5.67
CA GLU A 24 -2.29 -3.52 4.89
C GLU A 24 -1.95 -2.02 4.96
N ARG A 25 -1.78 -1.49 6.17
CA ARG A 25 -1.48 -0.07 6.39
C ARG A 25 -0.14 0.33 5.78
N GLU A 26 0.91 -0.44 6.06
CA GLU A 26 2.25 -0.13 5.56
C GLU A 26 2.35 -0.28 4.04
N LEU A 27 1.68 -1.27 3.46
CA LEU A 27 1.63 -1.46 2.02
C LEU A 27 0.89 -0.30 1.34
N LEU A 28 -0.22 0.16 1.91
CA LEU A 28 -0.96 1.33 1.42
C LEU A 28 -0.10 2.61 1.47
N ASP A 29 0.57 2.84 2.59
CA ASP A 29 1.46 3.99 2.76
C ASP A 29 2.62 3.96 1.76
N HIS A 30 3.29 2.80 1.66
CA HIS A 30 4.37 2.58 0.70
C HIS A 30 3.91 2.80 -0.74
N MET A 31 2.74 2.29 -1.11
CA MET A 31 2.17 2.48 -2.44
C MET A 31 1.87 3.96 -2.73
N HIS A 32 1.30 4.69 -1.78
CA HIS A 32 1.06 6.14 -1.96
C HIS A 32 2.38 6.94 -2.04
N GLN A 33 3.41 6.55 -1.30
CA GLN A 33 4.68 7.28 -1.23
C GLN A 33 5.66 6.94 -2.36
N ARG A 34 5.63 5.71 -2.88
CA ARG A 34 6.56 5.22 -3.91
C ARG A 34 5.91 5.12 -5.28
N PHE A 35 4.61 4.82 -5.33
CA PHE A 35 3.89 4.57 -6.56
C PHE A 35 2.59 5.40 -6.67
N PRO A 36 2.66 6.74 -6.51
CA PRO A 36 1.47 7.60 -6.56
C PRO A 36 0.73 7.55 -7.91
N GLU A 37 1.46 7.23 -8.98
CA GLU A 37 0.89 7.02 -10.31
C GLU A 37 -0.02 5.78 -10.38
N ILE A 38 0.36 4.68 -9.73
CA ILE A 38 -0.43 3.45 -9.68
C ILE A 38 -1.70 3.69 -8.88
N THR A 39 -1.56 4.32 -7.71
CA THR A 39 -2.72 4.63 -6.84
C THR A 39 -3.67 5.61 -7.52
N GLY A 40 -3.14 6.66 -8.17
CA GLY A 40 -3.96 7.62 -8.92
C GLY A 40 -4.67 6.99 -10.12
N GLU A 41 -4.03 6.04 -10.82
CA GLU A 41 -4.68 5.29 -11.90
C GLU A 41 -5.77 4.34 -11.37
N LEU A 42 -5.54 3.67 -10.24
CA LEU A 42 -6.55 2.86 -9.57
C LEU A 42 -7.76 3.69 -9.14
N GLU A 43 -7.53 4.90 -8.61
CA GLU A 43 -8.60 5.80 -8.16
C GLU A 43 -9.44 6.34 -9.34
N LYS A 44 -8.77 6.70 -10.44
CA LYS A 44 -9.45 7.21 -11.65
C LYS A 44 -10.13 6.12 -12.45
N SER A 45 -9.39 5.06 -12.80
CA SER A 45 -9.83 4.05 -13.75
C SER A 45 -10.72 3.00 -13.09
N LYS A 46 -10.52 2.74 -11.79
CA LYS A 46 -11.15 1.65 -11.02
C LYS A 46 -11.04 0.28 -11.70
N LYS A 47 -10.10 0.15 -12.64
CA LYS A 47 -9.82 -1.05 -13.42
C LYS A 47 -8.39 -1.46 -13.18
N LEU A 48 -8.21 -2.73 -12.87
CA LEU A 48 -6.89 -3.35 -12.84
C LEU A 48 -6.65 -3.93 -14.24
N THR A 49 -5.95 -3.19 -15.09
CA THR A 49 -5.48 -3.72 -16.38
C THR A 49 -4.33 -4.70 -16.13
N ASP A 50 -4.04 -5.60 -17.08
CA ASP A 50 -2.91 -6.52 -16.96
C ASP A 50 -1.57 -5.83 -16.70
N GLU A 51 -1.35 -4.67 -17.32
CA GLU A 51 -0.13 -3.88 -17.10
C GLU A 51 -0.07 -3.33 -15.68
N LEU A 52 -1.17 -2.73 -15.20
CA LEU A 52 -1.28 -2.20 -13.85
C LEU A 52 -1.15 -3.32 -12.80
N ALA A 53 -1.75 -4.47 -13.06
CA ALA A 53 -1.63 -5.66 -12.21
C ALA A 53 -0.18 -6.12 -12.08
N LYS A 54 0.58 -6.17 -13.19
CA LYS A 54 2.02 -6.50 -13.13
C LYS A 54 2.82 -5.50 -12.30
N ARG A 55 2.54 -4.21 -12.47
CA ARG A 55 3.21 -3.13 -11.71
C ARG A 55 2.90 -3.23 -10.22
N VAL A 56 1.63 -3.42 -9.86
CA VAL A 56 1.18 -3.65 -8.47
C VAL A 56 1.86 -4.88 -7.88
N THR A 57 1.88 -6.00 -8.61
CA THR A 57 2.55 -7.24 -8.19
C THR A 57 4.03 -7.01 -7.90
N SER A 58 4.74 -6.30 -8.78
CA SER A 58 6.17 -5.96 -8.57
C SER A 58 6.35 -5.13 -7.31
N ALA A 59 5.53 -4.09 -7.12
CA ALA A 59 5.59 -3.21 -5.96
C ALA A 59 5.26 -3.94 -4.63
N ILE A 60 4.27 -4.85 -4.62
CA ILE A 60 3.98 -5.69 -3.44
C ILE A 60 5.16 -6.62 -3.14
N THR A 61 5.79 -7.19 -4.17
CA THR A 61 6.92 -8.10 -4.01
C THR A 61 8.14 -7.38 -3.43
N ASP A 62 8.47 -6.19 -3.95
CA ASP A 62 9.52 -5.33 -3.43
C ASP A 62 9.25 -4.90 -1.98
N PHE A 63 8.02 -4.46 -1.68
CA PHE A 63 7.60 -4.11 -0.33
C PHE A 63 7.78 -5.28 0.65
N LYS A 64 7.36 -6.49 0.27
CA LYS A 64 7.52 -7.68 1.10
C LYS A 64 8.99 -8.05 1.33
N ALA A 65 9.86 -7.83 0.35
CA ALA A 65 11.27 -8.16 0.45
C ALA A 65 12.05 -7.14 1.29
N ASN A 66 11.73 -5.85 1.16
CA ASN A 66 12.58 -4.76 1.64
C ASN A 66 11.95 -3.90 2.75
N HIS A 67 10.63 -3.88 2.87
CA HIS A 67 9.90 -2.94 3.74
C HIS A 67 9.02 -3.62 4.78
N PHE A 68 8.69 -4.90 4.64
CA PHE A 68 7.88 -5.65 5.60
C PHE A 68 8.69 -6.72 6.32
N ASP A 69 9.07 -6.44 7.56
CA ASP A 69 9.64 -7.45 8.44
C ASP A 69 8.54 -8.25 9.16
N LYS A 70 8.46 -9.54 8.85
CA LYS A 70 7.47 -10.48 9.40
C LYS A 70 7.76 -10.91 10.84
N ALA A 71 8.99 -10.71 11.32
CA ALA A 71 9.39 -11.07 12.68
C ALA A 71 9.22 -9.91 13.67
N ALA A 72 9.04 -8.68 13.18
CA ALA A 72 8.89 -7.50 13.99
C ALA A 72 7.54 -7.51 14.72
N PRO A 73 7.54 -7.28 16.05
CA PRO A 73 6.29 -7.11 16.79
C PRO A 73 5.56 -5.88 16.24
N ALA A 74 4.23 -5.90 16.30
CA ALA A 74 3.34 -4.82 15.87
C ALA A 74 3.53 -3.54 16.72
N ARG A 75 4.71 -2.91 16.65
CA ARG A 75 4.91 -1.53 17.04
C ARG A 75 4.35 -0.72 15.90
N VAL A 76 3.16 -0.18 16.14
CA VAL A 76 2.49 0.78 15.28
C VAL A 76 3.45 1.96 15.08
N SER A 77 4.19 1.96 13.98
CA SER A 77 4.73 3.18 13.43
C SER A 77 3.51 4.00 13.01
N ALA A 78 3.17 4.97 13.84
CA ALA A 78 2.10 5.92 13.57
C ALA A 78 2.29 6.51 12.17
N PRO A 79 1.24 6.67 11.36
CA PRO A 79 1.37 7.36 10.10
C PRO A 79 1.83 8.78 10.41
N ALA A 80 3.01 9.15 9.90
CA ALA A 80 3.40 10.54 9.86
C ALA A 80 2.32 11.29 9.07
N ALA A 81 1.69 12.25 9.74
CA ALA A 81 0.69 13.14 9.18
C ALA A 81 1.20 13.72 7.85
N GLY A 82 0.50 13.39 6.77
CA GLY A 82 0.70 13.93 5.45
C GLY A 82 -0.61 14.48 4.88
N ALA A 83 -1.33 15.29 5.67
CA ALA A 83 -2.29 16.23 5.12
C ALA A 83 -1.52 17.52 4.80
N PRO A 84 -1.32 17.91 3.52
CA PRO A 84 -1.06 19.30 3.25
C PRO A 84 -2.36 20.04 3.54
N ALA A 85 -2.40 20.76 4.66
CA ALA A 85 -3.35 21.83 4.85
C ALA A 85 -3.09 22.83 3.72
N SER A 86 -3.96 22.81 2.71
CA SER A 86 -4.06 23.89 1.75
C SER A 86 -4.52 25.14 2.50
N GLU A 87 -3.56 25.87 3.07
CA GLU A 87 -3.73 27.30 3.36
C GLU A 87 -3.99 28.00 2.03
N GLN A 88 -5.25 28.37 1.81
CA GLN A 88 -5.62 29.39 0.84
C GLN A 88 -5.82 30.69 1.62
N PRO A 89 -4.96 31.70 1.45
CA PRO A 89 -5.21 33.05 1.95
C PRO A 89 -6.09 33.79 0.93
N SER A 90 -7.15 34.46 1.40
CA SER A 90 -7.59 35.80 0.92
C SER A 90 -9.00 36.13 1.46
N ALA A 91 -9.04 36.95 2.50
CA ALA A 91 -10.07 37.94 2.77
C ALA A 91 -9.39 39.16 3.40
#